data_AF-A0A2X2IZA0-F1
#
_entry.id   AF-A0A2X2IZA0-F1
#
_cell.length_a   1.000
_cell.length_b   1.000
_cell.length_c   1.000
_cell.angle_alpha   90.00
_cell.angle_beta   90.00
_cell.angle_gamma   90.00
#
_symmetry.space_group_name_H-M   'P 1'
#
loop_
_entity.id
_entity.type
_entity.pdbx_description
1 polymer ?
#
loop_
_entity_poly.entity_id
_entity_poly.type
_entity_poly.pdbx_seq_one_letter_code
_entity_poly.pdbx_strand_id
1 'polypeptide(L)'
;MANLIRTARIYGLKVIGYEDFENTINRDLQQAKNLIRKSEIVTKNQVKLIVLAGGGHIEEGDIGEIKSMAQYFKKLSKIDPYTINQVKF
;
A
#
# COMPACT_ATOMS: atom_id res chain seq x y z
N MET A 1 -9.68 1.77 -13.35
CA MET A 1 -8.57 1.02 -12.71
C MET A 1 -7.97 -0.08 -13.60
N ALA A 2 -8.77 -0.89 -14.32
CA ALA A 2 -8.29 -1.99 -15.17
C ALA A 2 -7.21 -1.60 -16.21
N ASN A 3 -7.29 -0.38 -16.78
CA ASN A 3 -6.29 0.11 -17.73
C ASN A 3 -4.89 0.24 -17.13
N LEU A 4 -4.76 0.68 -15.87
CA LEU A 4 -3.45 0.87 -15.23
C LEU A 4 -2.76 -0.47 -14.96
N ILE A 5 -3.51 -1.48 -14.50
CA ILE A 5 -3.00 -2.83 -14.27
C ILE A 5 -2.54 -3.45 -15.59
N ARG A 6 -3.32 -3.28 -16.67
CA ARG A 6 -2.91 -3.74 -18.01
C ARG A 6 -1.59 -3.08 -18.44
N THR A 7 -1.47 -1.78 -18.29
CA THR A 7 -0.25 -1.02 -18.62
C THR A 7 0.95 -1.50 -17.80
N ALA A 8 0.78 -1.71 -16.49
CA ALA A 8 1.84 -2.24 -15.63
C ALA A 8 2.37 -3.60 -16.13
N ARG A 9 1.47 -4.50 -16.56
CA ARG A 9 1.85 -5.80 -17.13
C ARG A 9 2.62 -5.66 -18.45
N ILE A 10 2.21 -4.74 -19.33
CA ILE A 10 2.91 -4.47 -20.60
C ILE A 10 4.35 -4.01 -20.35
N TYR A 11 4.57 -3.17 -19.33
CA TYR A 11 5.91 -2.71 -18.95
C TYR A 11 6.72 -3.70 -18.10
N GLY A 12 6.22 -4.93 -17.90
CA GLY A 12 6.94 -5.98 -17.16
C GLY A 12 6.96 -5.80 -15.64
N LEU A 13 6.08 -4.97 -15.06
CA LEU A 13 5.97 -4.86 -13.61
C LEU A 13 5.32 -6.12 -13.02
N LYS A 14 5.84 -6.57 -11.88
CA LYS A 14 5.21 -7.59 -11.05
C LYS A 14 3.95 -7.01 -10.40
N VAL A 15 2.78 -7.51 -10.79
CA VAL A 15 1.49 -7.12 -10.18
C VAL A 15 1.18 -8.02 -9.00
N ILE A 16 0.89 -7.42 -7.85
CA ILE A 16 0.49 -8.12 -6.62
C ILE A 16 -0.82 -7.53 -6.07
N GLY A 17 -1.69 -8.38 -5.53
CA GLY A 17 -2.87 -7.94 -4.77
C GLY A 17 -2.56 -7.88 -3.28
N TYR A 18 -3.03 -6.82 -2.61
CA TYR A 18 -2.83 -6.63 -1.17
C TYR A 18 -4.07 -6.94 -0.32
N GLU A 19 -5.20 -7.26 -0.96
CA GLU A 19 -6.49 -7.49 -0.31
C GLU A 19 -6.46 -8.45 0.88
N ASP A 20 -7.34 -8.18 1.83
CA ASP A 20 -7.64 -9.06 2.96
C ASP A 20 -8.90 -9.87 2.66
N PHE A 21 -8.70 -11.15 2.31
CA PHE A 21 -9.79 -12.08 2.03
C PHE A 21 -10.32 -12.77 3.28
N GLU A 22 -9.65 -12.61 4.43
CA GLU A 22 -10.02 -13.26 5.68
C GLU A 22 -10.96 -12.40 6.54
N ASN A 23 -11.36 -11.22 6.03
CA ASN A 23 -12.24 -10.25 6.68
C ASN A 23 -11.80 -9.94 8.12
N THR A 24 -10.50 -9.68 8.28
CA THR A 24 -9.94 -9.40 9.61
C THR A 24 -10.51 -8.09 10.17
N ILE A 25 -10.57 -8.01 11.50
CA ILE A 25 -11.06 -6.81 12.22
C ILE A 25 -10.28 -5.55 11.79
N ASN A 26 -9.01 -5.70 11.40
CA ASN A 26 -8.17 -4.61 10.95
C ASN A 26 -7.64 -4.85 9.53
N ARG A 27 -8.57 -4.70 8.57
CA ARG A 27 -8.32 -4.81 7.14
C ARG A 27 -7.06 -4.06 6.69
N ASP A 28 -6.91 -2.80 7.09
CA ASP A 28 -5.82 -1.93 6.64
C ASP A 28 -4.45 -2.37 7.19
N LEU A 29 -4.40 -2.88 8.43
CA LEU A 29 -3.19 -3.52 8.97
C LEU A 29 -2.82 -4.76 8.16
N GLN A 30 -3.81 -5.61 7.84
CA GLN A 30 -3.55 -6.85 7.10
C GLN A 30 -3.11 -6.57 5.66
N GLN A 31 -3.74 -5.59 5.00
CA GLN A 31 -3.35 -5.12 3.68
C GLN A 31 -1.92 -4.54 3.67
N ALA A 32 -1.53 -3.77 4.69
CA ALA A 32 -0.16 -3.26 4.84
C ALA A 32 0.87 -4.40 5.02
N LYS A 33 0.56 -5.41 5.84
CA LYS A 33 1.41 -6.61 5.98
C LYS A 33 1.55 -7.35 4.66
N ASN A 34 0.47 -7.48 3.89
CA ASN A 34 0.49 -8.11 2.58
C ASN A 34 1.38 -7.35 1.59
N LEU A 35 1.32 -6.01 1.56
CA LEU A 35 2.21 -5.19 0.73
C LEU A 35 3.68 -5.47 1.06
N ILE A 36 4.05 -5.40 2.34
CA ILE A 36 5.43 -5.62 2.79
C ILE A 36 5.90 -7.02 2.40
N ARG A 37 5.11 -8.06 2.70
CA ARG A 37 5.48 -9.46 2.44
C ARG A 37 5.59 -9.76 0.94
N LYS A 38 4.62 -9.34 0.13
CA LYS A 38 4.52 -9.73 -1.29
C LYS A 38 5.42 -8.88 -2.21
N SER A 39 5.71 -7.64 -1.82
CA SER A 39 6.65 -6.77 -2.55
C SER A 39 8.11 -7.06 -2.23
N GLU A 40 8.40 -7.68 -1.09
CA GLU A 40 9.76 -7.93 -0.60
C GLU A 40 10.56 -6.63 -0.39
N ILE A 41 9.87 -5.49 -0.28
CA ILE A 41 10.49 -4.16 -0.23
C ILE A 41 11.43 -3.95 0.97
N VAL A 42 11.23 -4.70 2.05
CA VAL A 42 12.07 -4.62 3.26
C VAL A 42 13.22 -5.63 3.27
N THR A 43 13.14 -6.70 2.47
CA THR A 43 14.12 -7.79 2.47
C THR A 43 15.06 -7.75 1.27
N LYS A 44 14.65 -7.13 0.15
CA LYS A 44 15.47 -7.01 -1.06
C LYS A 44 15.95 -5.58 -1.27
N ASN A 45 17.20 -5.45 -1.67
CA ASN A 45 17.73 -4.17 -2.16
C ASN A 45 17.10 -3.81 -3.51
N GLN A 46 16.89 -2.52 -3.75
CA GLN A 46 16.44 -1.95 -5.03
C GLN A 46 15.01 -2.30 -5.49
N VAL A 47 14.09 -2.55 -4.55
CA VAL A 47 12.65 -2.67 -4.88
C VAL A 47 12.01 -1.28 -4.93
N LYS A 48 11.26 -1.00 -6.00
CA LYS A 48 10.34 0.14 -6.08
C LYS A 48 8.90 -0.37 -6.09
N LEU A 49 8.03 0.26 -5.31
CA LEU A 49 6.64 -0.12 -5.16
C LEU A 49 5.74 1.06 -5.49
N ILE A 50 4.80 0.86 -6.41
CA ILE A 50 3.70 1.79 -6.71
C ILE A 50 2.43 1.12 -6.23
N VAL A 51 1.68 1.79 -5.35
CA VAL A 51 0.45 1.26 -4.76
C VAL A 51 -0.74 2.04 -5.32
N LEU A 52 -1.63 1.33 -6.01
CA LEU A 52 -2.93 1.86 -6.40
C LEU A 52 -3.93 1.55 -5.29
N ALA A 53 -4.34 2.56 -4.53
CA ALA A 53 -5.28 2.41 -3.42
C ALA A 53 -6.34 3.52 -3.41
N GLY A 54 -7.49 3.25 -2.78
CA GLY A 54 -8.51 4.28 -2.52
C GLY A 54 -8.08 5.26 -1.43
N GLY A 55 -8.63 6.47 -1.45
CA GLY A 55 -8.22 7.59 -0.57
C GLY A 55 -8.15 7.25 0.92
N GLY A 56 -9.15 6.55 1.46
CA GLY A 56 -9.19 6.17 2.88
C GLY A 56 -7.99 5.29 3.34
N HIS A 57 -7.37 4.55 2.42
CA HIS A 57 -6.21 3.72 2.73
C HIS A 57 -4.89 4.49 2.78
N ILE A 58 -4.88 5.72 2.30
CA ILE A 58 -3.67 6.54 2.15
C ILE A 58 -3.76 7.86 2.94
N GLU A 59 -4.78 8.03 3.78
CA GLU A 59 -4.93 9.22 4.61
C GLU A 59 -3.69 9.46 5.49
N GLU A 60 -3.23 10.71 5.45
CA GLU A 60 -2.14 11.23 6.26
C GLU A 60 -2.66 11.80 7.60
N GLY A 61 -1.79 11.76 8.61
CA GLY A 61 -2.08 12.26 9.95
C GLY A 61 -2.02 11.16 11.00
N ASP A 62 -2.39 11.48 12.24
CA ASP A 62 -2.56 10.55 13.36
C ASP A 62 -3.92 10.77 14.06
N ILE A 63 -4.90 11.27 13.31
CA ILE A 63 -6.20 11.68 13.85
C ILE A 63 -7.08 10.44 14.01
N GLY A 64 -7.08 9.85 15.21
CA GLY A 64 -7.95 8.73 15.59
C GLY A 64 -7.22 7.42 15.87
N GLU A 65 -7.94 6.46 16.47
CA GLU A 65 -7.39 5.11 16.77
C GLU A 65 -7.26 4.23 15.52
N ILE A 66 -8.09 4.49 14.51
CA ILE A 66 -8.10 3.77 13.23
C ILE A 66 -6.98 4.33 12.36
N LYS A 67 -6.04 3.47 11.98
CA LYS A 67 -4.95 3.84 11.08
C LYS A 67 -5.22 3.32 9.67
N SER A 68 -4.89 4.14 8.68
CA SER A 68 -4.88 3.78 7.26
C SER A 68 -3.79 2.75 6.94
N MET A 69 -3.96 2.06 5.82
CA MET A 69 -2.96 1.12 5.30
C MET A 69 -1.57 1.78 5.16
N ALA A 70 -1.50 3.04 4.69
CA ALA A 70 -0.25 3.76 4.55
C ALA A 70 0.42 4.07 5.91
N GLN A 71 -0.35 4.44 6.94
CA GLN A 71 0.18 4.63 8.30
C GLN A 71 0.74 3.31 8.86
N TYR A 72 0.03 2.19 8.70
CA TYR A 72 0.54 0.88 9.11
C TYR A 72 1.79 0.48 8.32
N PHE A 73 1.79 0.71 7.02
CA PHE A 73 2.94 0.44 6.16
C PHE A 73 4.17 1.21 6.64
N LYS A 74 4.05 2.51 6.91
CA LYS A 74 5.13 3.35 7.45
C LYS A 74 5.64 2.82 8.79
N LYS A 75 4.72 2.49 9.71
CA LYS A 75 5.06 1.98 11.04
C LYS A 75 5.85 0.67 10.98
N LEU A 76 5.42 -0.26 10.11
CA LEU A 76 5.96 -1.62 10.00
C LEU A 76 7.24 -1.69 9.16
N SER A 77 7.30 -0.97 8.04
CA SER A 77 8.44 -1.00 7.12
C SER A 77 9.52 0.04 7.41
N LYS A 78 9.19 1.09 8.18
CA LYS A 78 10.01 2.30 8.37
C LYS A 78 10.27 3.11 7.09
N ILE A 79 9.59 2.79 6.00
CA ILE A 79 9.62 3.54 4.74
C ILE A 79 8.47 4.54 4.74
N ASP A 80 8.72 5.79 4.36
CA ASP A 80 7.66 6.78 4.19
C ASP A 80 6.94 6.56 2.86
N PRO A 81 5.66 6.13 2.84
CA PRO A 81 4.95 5.87 1.59
C PRO A 81 4.39 7.14 0.94
N TYR A 82 4.37 8.27 1.66
CA TYR A 82 3.79 9.52 1.19
C TYR A 82 4.80 10.25 0.30
N THR A 83 4.66 10.05 -1.02
CA THR A 83 5.60 10.59 -2.02
C THR A 83 4.96 11.58 -2.98
N ILE A 84 3.62 11.67 -2.99
CA ILE A 84 2.86 12.61 -3.81
C ILE A 84 1.90 13.33 -2.86
N ASN A 85 1.96 14.66 -2.87
CA ASN A 85 1.08 15.52 -2.08
C ASN A 85 -0.38 15.18 -2.42
N GLN A 86 -1.08 14.54 -1.49
CA GLN A 86 -2.47 14.16 -1.71
C GLN A 86 -3.32 15.42 -1.61
N VAL A 87 -3.84 15.89 -2.74
CA VAL A 87 -4.87 16.93 -2.73
C VAL A 87 -6.11 16.35 -2.07
N LYS A 88 -6.44 16.85 -0.87
CA LYS A 88 -7.78 16.72 -0.30
C LYS A 88 -8.73 17.48 -1.23
N PHE A 89 -9.67 16.77 -1.85
CA PHE A 89 -10.77 17.39 -2.58
C PHE A 89 -11.77 18.01 -1.60
#